data_AF-J3N6F9-F1
#
_entry.id   AF-J3N6F9-F1
#
_cell.length_a   1.000
_cell.length_b   1.000
_cell.length_c   1.000
_cell.angle_alpha   90.00
_cell.angle_beta   90.00
_cell.angle_gamma   90.00
#
_symmetry.space_group_name_H-M   'P 1'
#
loop_
_entity.id
_entity.type
_entity.pdbx_description
1 polymer ?
#
loop_
_entity_poly.entity_id
_entity_poly.type
_entity_poly.pdbx_seq_one_letter_code
_entity_poly.pdbx_strand_id
1 'polypeptide(L)'
;MASSAAGVSSSSGLLAVLLLLCVVVAVAVAADDGAGLTKFKVYWHDVVAGPKPTATRVAQVPSSNASSTFFGAVVAIDDPLTSAAASGSAEVGRAQGS
;
A
#
# COMPACT_ATOMS: atom_id res chain seq x y z
N MET A 1 -29.57 -25.29 -67.94
CA MET A 1 -29.77 -23.83 -68.14
C MET A 1 -29.13 -23.12 -66.96
N ALA A 2 -28.45 -22.02 -67.23
CA ALA A 2 -27.32 -21.50 -66.46
C ALA A 2 -27.69 -20.66 -65.22
N SER A 3 -26.69 -20.57 -64.33
CA SER A 3 -26.32 -19.41 -63.51
C SER A 3 -27.21 -18.98 -62.33
N SER A 4 -26.65 -19.01 -61.13
CA SER A 4 -26.62 -17.81 -60.28
C SER A 4 -25.52 -17.94 -59.23
N ALA A 5 -24.43 -17.20 -59.46
CA ALA A 5 -23.46 -16.86 -58.42
C ALA A 5 -24.11 -15.79 -57.53
N ALA A 6 -24.36 -16.13 -56.26
CA ALA A 6 -24.89 -15.17 -55.29
C ALA A 6 -24.02 -15.20 -54.02
N GLY A 7 -23.06 -14.27 -53.99
CA GLY A 7 -22.62 -13.53 -52.81
C GLY A 7 -22.16 -14.33 -51.59
N VAL A 8 -20.84 -14.43 -51.43
CA VAL A 8 -20.23 -14.61 -50.11
C VAL A 8 -20.66 -13.43 -49.22
N SER A 9 -21.69 -13.63 -48.41
CA SER A 9 -22.07 -12.66 -47.37
C SER A 9 -20.93 -12.58 -46.36
N SER A 10 -20.50 -11.36 -46.08
CA SER A 10 -19.25 -10.95 -45.44
C SER A 10 -19.07 -11.50 -44.01
N SER A 11 -18.70 -12.78 -43.88
CA SER A 11 -18.30 -13.42 -42.62
C SER A 11 -17.02 -12.82 -42.05
N SER A 12 -16.18 -12.24 -42.93
CA SER A 12 -14.96 -11.52 -42.59
C SER A 12 -15.20 -10.27 -41.75
N GLY A 13 -16.34 -9.58 -41.95
CA GLY A 13 -16.70 -8.39 -41.18
C GLY A 13 -17.04 -8.70 -39.73
N LEU A 14 -17.84 -9.75 -39.50
CA LEU A 14 -18.21 -10.19 -38.14
C LEU A 14 -16.99 -10.70 -37.37
N LEU A 15 -16.12 -11.48 -38.04
CA LEU A 15 -14.88 -11.97 -37.44
C LEU A 15 -13.95 -10.81 -37.08
N ALA A 16 -13.79 -9.82 -37.97
CA ALA A 16 -12.99 -8.63 -37.72
C ALA A 16 -13.54 -7.80 -36.56
N VAL A 17 -14.86 -7.64 -36.45
CA VAL A 17 -15.51 -6.94 -35.32
C VAL A 17 -15.32 -7.70 -34.02
N LEU A 18 -15.45 -9.03 -34.02
CA LEU A 18 -15.21 -9.85 -32.83
C LEU A 18 -13.74 -9.79 -32.39
N LEU A 19 -12.80 -9.85 -33.34
CA LEU A 19 -11.37 -9.72 -33.05
C LEU A 19 -11.04 -8.32 -32.52
N LEU A 20 -11.62 -7.28 -33.12
CA LEU A 20 -11.47 -5.90 -32.65
C LEU A 20 -12.06 -5.73 -31.25
N LEU A 21 -13.22 -6.32 -30.97
CA LEU A 21 -13.84 -6.32 -29.66
C LEU A 21 -12.96 -7.04 -28.63
N CYS A 22 -12.42 -8.21 -28.97
CA CYS A 22 -11.48 -8.93 -28.12
C CYS A 22 -10.22 -8.11 -27.83
N VAL A 23 -9.68 -7.42 -28.84
CA VAL A 23 -8.51 -6.54 -28.68
C VAL A 23 -8.84 -5.34 -27.79
N VAL A 24 -9.99 -4.69 -27.99
CA VAL A 24 -10.44 -3.56 -27.17
C VAL A 24 -10.66 -3.98 -25.71
N VAL A 25 -11.27 -5.13 -25.47
CA VAL A 25 -11.48 -5.68 -24.12
C VAL A 25 -10.14 -6.02 -23.45
N ALA A 26 -9.20 -6.62 -24.19
CA ALA A 26 -7.87 -6.94 -23.67
C ALA A 26 -7.06 -5.67 -23.31
N VAL A 27 -7.14 -4.62 -24.13
CA VAL A 27 -6.46 -3.35 -23.88
C VAL A 27 -7.05 -2.62 -22.66
N ALA A 28 -8.37 -2.67 -22.46
CA ALA A 28 -9.02 -2.06 -21.30
C ALA A 28 -8.66 -2.75 -19.97
N VAL A 29 -8.47 -4.07 -19.97
CA VAL A 29 -8.04 -4.85 -18.79
C VAL A 29 -6.57 -4.66 -18.44
N ALA A 30 -5.73 -4.23 -19.39
CA ALA A 30 -4.31 -3.98 -19.18
C ALA A 30 -4.00 -2.57 -18.64
N ALA A 31 -4.97 -1.67 -18.60
CA ALA A 31 -4.85 -0.40 -17.89
C ALA A 31 -4.96 -0.70 -16.39
N ASP A 32 -3.79 -0.94 -15.80
CA ASP A 32 -3.63 -1.13 -14.39
C ASP A 32 -3.78 0.21 -13.64
N ASP A 33 -4.77 0.27 -12.76
CA ASP A 33 -5.22 1.45 -12.02
C ASP A 33 -4.31 1.79 -10.80
N GLY A 34 -3.04 1.38 -10.83
CA GLY A 34 -2.05 1.63 -9.76
C GLY A 34 -1.43 0.39 -9.11
N ALA A 35 -1.37 -0.77 -9.76
CA ALA A 35 -0.63 -1.93 -9.25
C ALA A 35 0.85 -1.62 -9.11
N GLY A 36 1.23 -1.53 -7.83
CA GLY A 36 2.60 -1.26 -7.39
C GLY A 36 2.62 -0.32 -6.18
N LEU A 37 1.56 0.47 -5.97
CA LEU A 37 1.49 1.41 -4.85
C LEU A 37 0.53 0.91 -3.78
N THR A 38 1.06 0.60 -2.60
CA THR A 38 0.25 0.30 -1.42
C THR A 38 0.31 1.47 -0.45
N LYS A 39 -0.84 2.05 -0.12
CA LYS A 39 -0.95 3.14 0.86
C LYS A 39 -1.35 2.57 2.22
N PHE A 40 -0.44 2.67 3.18
CA PHE A 40 -0.73 2.33 4.58
C PHE A 40 -1.08 3.60 5.37
N LYS A 41 -2.09 3.50 6.22
CA LYS A 41 -2.37 4.49 7.26
C LYS A 41 -2.43 3.76 8.59
N VAL A 42 -1.47 4.05 9.45
CA VAL A 42 -1.33 3.49 10.78
C VAL A 42 -1.06 4.60 11.77
N TYR A 43 -1.30 4.33 13.04
CA TYR A 43 -0.99 5.24 14.14
C TYR A 43 0.06 4.61 15.03
N TRP A 44 1.13 5.35 15.27
CA TRP A 44 2.27 4.92 16.06
C TRP A 44 2.13 5.50 17.48
N HIS A 45 2.19 4.65 18.49
CA HIS A 45 2.12 5.06 19.90
C HIS A 45 3.47 4.90 20.60
N ASP A 46 4.22 6.00 20.70
CA ASP A 46 5.44 6.07 21.50
C ASP A 46 5.09 6.26 22.99
N VAL A 47 5.24 5.19 23.79
CA VAL A 47 4.93 5.19 25.22
C VAL A 47 6.22 5.26 26.03
N VAL A 48 6.63 6.49 26.36
CA VAL A 48 7.89 6.79 27.07
C VAL A 48 7.81 6.63 28.60
N ALA A 49 6.61 6.48 29.16
CA ALA A 49 6.39 6.44 30.61
C ALA A 49 5.16 5.61 31.00
N GLY A 50 5.05 5.27 32.29
CA GLY A 50 3.97 4.45 32.84
C GLY A 50 4.40 3.02 33.12
N PRO A 51 3.45 2.12 33.44
CA PRO A 51 3.77 0.77 33.90
C PRO A 51 4.29 -0.17 32.81
N LYS A 52 4.09 0.17 31.53
CA LYS A 52 4.50 -0.62 30.37
C LYS A 52 5.04 0.30 29.26
N PRO A 53 6.22 0.88 29.44
CA PRO A 53 6.82 1.71 28.40
C PRO A 53 7.20 0.85 27.18
N THR A 54 7.03 1.40 25.99
CA THR A 54 7.41 0.78 24.71
C THR A 54 8.64 1.42 24.10
N ALA A 55 9.04 2.59 24.61
CA ALA A 55 10.26 3.29 24.26
C ALA A 55 11.14 3.51 25.49
N THR A 56 12.38 3.02 25.44
CA THR A 56 13.32 3.09 26.57
C THR A 56 14.65 3.66 26.11
N ARG A 57 15.14 4.67 26.85
CA ARG A 57 16.45 5.26 26.59
C ARG A 57 17.56 4.26 26.94
N VAL A 58 18.39 3.91 25.95
CA VAL A 58 19.48 2.92 26.09
C VAL A 58 20.86 3.56 26.16
N ALA A 59 21.02 4.79 25.67
CA ALA A 59 22.26 5.56 25.79
C ALA A 59 21.97 7.07 25.81
N GLN A 60 22.88 7.85 26.40
CA GLN A 60 22.82 9.32 26.40
C GLN A 60 24.19 9.95 26.67
N VAL A 61 24.37 11.19 26.19
CA VAL A 61 25.50 12.05 26.55
C VAL A 61 25.16 12.85 27.83
N PRO A 62 26.13 13.28 28.66
CA PRO A 62 25.82 14.01 29.90
C PRO A 62 24.96 15.27 29.73
N SER A 63 25.04 15.91 28.57
CA SER A 63 24.26 17.11 28.23
C SER A 63 22.84 16.80 27.74
N SER A 64 22.46 15.54 27.51
CA SER A 64 21.15 15.20 26.91
C SER A 64 19.97 15.75 27.72
N ASN A 65 20.01 15.70 29.04
CA ASN A 65 18.91 16.21 29.87
C ASN A 65 18.82 17.74 29.92
N ALA A 66 19.90 18.44 29.57
CA ALA A 66 19.90 19.91 29.47
C ALA A 66 19.38 20.38 28.10
N SER A 67 19.29 19.48 27.12
CA SER A 67 18.74 19.76 25.79
C SER A 67 17.21 19.62 25.78
N SER A 68 16.51 20.59 25.22
CA SER A 68 15.04 20.53 25.06
C SER A 68 14.57 19.40 24.14
N THR A 69 15.46 18.88 23.28
CA THR A 69 15.18 17.78 22.35
C THR A 69 15.81 16.46 22.78
N PHE A 70 16.48 16.43 23.94
CA PHE A 70 17.28 15.30 24.39
C PHE A 70 18.37 14.88 23.40
N PHE A 71 19.02 15.86 22.76
CA PHE A 71 20.08 15.60 21.78
C PHE A 71 21.13 14.62 22.30
N GLY A 72 21.51 13.66 21.44
CA GLY A 72 22.48 12.61 21.75
C GLY A 72 21.96 11.45 22.63
N ALA A 73 20.65 11.43 22.96
CA ALA A 73 20.02 10.24 23.51
C ALA A 73 19.69 9.22 22.41
N VAL A 74 19.80 7.93 22.73
CA VAL A 74 19.37 6.82 21.88
C VAL A 74 18.25 6.07 22.61
N VAL A 75 17.13 5.81 21.91
CA VAL A 75 15.92 5.24 22.50
C VAL A 75 15.55 3.98 21.72
N ALA A 76 15.65 2.82 22.36
CA ALA A 76 15.13 1.59 21.75
C ALA A 76 13.60 1.58 21.83
N ILE A 77 12.96 1.23 20.72
CA ILE A 77 11.49 1.24 20.57
C ILE A 77 10.96 -0.13 20.16
N ASP A 78 9.80 -0.47 20.69
CA ASP A 78 8.95 -1.59 20.25
C ASP A 78 7.48 -1.17 20.34
N ASP A 79 7.09 -0.23 19.48
CA ASP A 79 5.84 0.51 19.58
C ASP A 79 4.71 -0.14 18.75
N PRO A 80 3.47 -0.20 19.29
CA PRO A 80 2.34 -0.73 18.56
C PRO A 80 1.90 0.22 17.44
N LEU A 81 1.69 -0.35 16.25
CA LEU A 81 1.02 0.32 15.13
C LEU A 81 -0.45 -0.09 15.14
N THR A 82 -1.35 0.88 15.24
CA THR A 82 -2.79 0.62 15.33
C THR A 82 -3.57 1.18 14.14
N SER A 83 -4.77 0.66 13.95
CA SER A 83 -5.69 1.07 12.88
C SER A 83 -6.34 2.45 13.10
N ALA A 84 -6.40 2.94 14.35
CA ALA A 84 -6.92 4.26 14.71
C ALA A 84 -6.04 4.96 15.76
N ALA A 85 -6.21 6.29 15.93
CA ALA A 85 -5.44 7.08 16.91
C ALA A 85 -5.74 6.70 18.37
N ALA A 86 -6.84 5.98 18.64
CA ALA A 86 -7.15 5.51 19.99
C ALA A 86 -6.21 4.36 20.37
N SER A 87 -5.61 4.44 21.56
CA SER A 87 -4.65 3.44 22.08
C SER A 87 -5.24 2.05 22.28
N GLY A 88 -6.57 1.92 22.41
CA GLY A 88 -7.28 0.64 22.49
C GLY A 88 -7.73 0.07 21.14
N SER A 89 -7.39 0.71 20.02
CA SER A 89 -7.75 0.21 18.69
C SER A 89 -6.88 -0.99 18.27
N ALA A 90 -7.34 -1.74 17.27
CA ALA A 90 -6.67 -2.97 16.86
C ALA A 90 -5.23 -2.70 16.40
N GLU A 91 -4.29 -3.45 16.98
CA GLU A 91 -2.89 -3.51 16.57
C GLU A 91 -2.78 -4.23 15.22
N VAL A 92 -2.06 -3.61 14.29
CA VAL A 92 -1.83 -4.11 12.92
C VAL A 92 -0.35 -4.41 12.65
N GLY A 93 0.54 -4.07 13.59
CA GLY A 93 1.97 -4.34 13.49
C GLY A 93 2.78 -3.64 14.59
N ARG A 94 4.11 -3.69 14.46
CA ARG A 94 5.06 -3.09 15.40
C ARG A 94 6.14 -2.26 14.68
N ALA A 95 6.47 -1.11 15.25
CA ALA A 95 7.64 -0.32 14.86
C ALA A 95 8.80 -0.64 15.82
N GLN A 96 9.87 -1.21 15.29
CA GLN A 96 11.00 -1.72 16.06
C GLN A 96 12.31 -1.12 15.57
N GLY A 97 13.15 -0.64 16.48
CA GLY A 97 14.39 0.05 16.14
C GLY A 97 14.98 0.87 17.29
N SER A 98 15.79 1.86 16.94
CA SER A 98 16.47 2.78 17.88
C SER A 98 16.72 4.16 17.27
#